data_AF-A0A7V6RIZ0-F1
#
_entry.id   AF-A0A7V6RIZ0-F1
#
_cell.length_a   1.000
_cell.length_b   1.000
_cell.length_c   1.000
_cell.angle_alpha   90.00
_cell.angle_beta   90.00
_cell.angle_gamma   90.00
#
_symmetry.space_group_name_H-M   'P 1'
#
loop_
_entity.id
_entity.type
_entity.pdbx_description
1 polymer ?
#
loop_
_entity_poly.entity_id
_entity_poly.type
_entity_poly.pdbx_seq_one_letter_code
_entity_poly.pdbx_strand_id
1 'polypeptide(L)'
;MKKFILGLLISLCSITFLWSQKVEIDEAINVAKNFENTKKIFKESIILAHSTPYYYVFINEANNAFIIIGGYKQIYPILAYSTESGFDANYITPPVEWYLNGIESQAKMAILDPDATERFKEAWHNTLKIGHPETKDIQAVGPLLSTIWDQGCYYNALCPVDPNGPCGHVWAGCVATSMGQIMRYHKYPTSGIGTPSYASSYGTLTVKLDTVTYDYDDMPNQLNAHVDSIPTAKLLYHCGITVEMGYGPDGSGAQSSKAALAFQNYFKYPDYVQYVSRGSMDDDGWGSILKIEIDAGRPIYYSGGGLPGEAGHAFVCDGYDGPTHFHFNWGWGGYLNGYFYLNNLKPGGNDFTNGQDIIIGVEPAEDDQVYCDELTILTDESGVIEDGSGEARYGNNSSCSWIIKPESQPASIVLKVEELALEEESDYVVIRAGESSTGPLIAYLTGHTLPSPNIYYIMSPSVYIQFYSNETLRDYGFKISYESGDAINLIDNINLSIYPNPASDIIFVETNEKIINVNIFNNLGQSIFEQNYESQSKIQINIDNINPGIYIIEVETISGFKTRKPINIY
;
A
#
# COMPACT_ATOMS: atom_id res chain seq x y z
N MET A 1 -33.66 -62.43 39.05
CA MET A 1 -32.24 -62.30 39.45
C MET A 1 -31.36 -63.11 38.51
N LYS A 2 -30.74 -62.49 37.50
CA LYS A 2 -29.57 -63.03 36.79
C LYS A 2 -29.04 -62.03 35.75
N LYS A 3 -27.73 -61.79 35.87
CA LYS A 3 -26.71 -61.51 34.83
C LYS A 3 -26.51 -60.07 34.30
N PHE A 4 -25.29 -59.62 34.56
CA PHE A 4 -24.55 -58.46 34.08
C PHE A 4 -23.85 -58.76 32.73
N ILE A 5 -23.75 -57.72 31.88
CA ILE A 5 -22.73 -57.36 30.86
C ILE A 5 -22.36 -58.33 29.72
N LEU A 6 -22.63 -57.89 28.48
CA LEU A 6 -21.80 -57.91 27.26
C LEU A 6 -22.57 -57.11 26.19
N GLY A 7 -22.07 -56.18 25.36
CA GLY A 7 -20.76 -55.64 25.04
C GLY A 7 -20.92 -54.72 23.81
N LEU A 8 -20.10 -53.67 23.72
CA LEU A 8 -20.01 -52.61 22.72
C LEU A 8 -20.04 -53.06 21.24
N LEU A 9 -20.69 -52.27 20.36
CA LEU A 9 -20.09 -51.66 19.16
C LEU A 9 -21.12 -50.80 18.41
N ILE A 10 -21.18 -49.50 18.73
CA ILE A 10 -21.67 -48.50 17.78
C ILE A 10 -20.55 -47.47 17.67
N SER A 11 -19.84 -47.54 16.54
CA SER A 11 -18.95 -46.50 16.06
C SER A 11 -19.69 -45.16 16.09
N LEU A 12 -19.29 -44.26 16.98
CA LEU A 12 -19.66 -42.85 16.90
C LEU A 12 -18.93 -42.28 15.69
N CYS A 13 -19.58 -42.34 14.53
CA CYS A 13 -19.38 -41.29 13.53
C CYS A 13 -19.80 -39.99 14.20
N SER A 14 -18.83 -39.21 14.66
CA SER A 14 -19.01 -37.80 14.97
C SER A 14 -19.36 -37.10 13.66
N ILE A 15 -20.66 -37.08 13.35
CA ILE A 15 -21.24 -36.14 12.40
C ILE A 15 -21.07 -34.77 13.04
N THR A 16 -20.04 -34.04 12.62
CA THR A 16 -19.94 -32.61 12.88
C THR A 16 -21.12 -31.96 12.18
N PHE A 17 -22.15 -31.59 12.95
CA PHE A 17 -23.17 -30.69 12.44
C PHE A 17 -22.48 -29.35 12.15
N LEU A 18 -22.39 -29.00 10.87
CA LEU A 18 -21.94 -27.70 10.38
C LEU A 18 -23.00 -26.67 10.77
N TRP A 19 -22.80 -25.97 11.89
CA TRP A 19 -23.63 -24.83 12.22
C TRP A 19 -23.10 -23.62 11.44
N SER A 20 -23.87 -23.20 10.45
CA SER A 20 -23.71 -21.88 9.82
C SER A 20 -23.78 -20.81 10.93
N GLN A 21 -22.77 -19.94 10.99
CA GLN A 21 -22.65 -18.94 12.06
C GLN A 21 -23.27 -17.64 11.56
N LYS A 22 -24.59 -17.55 11.68
CA LYS A 22 -25.34 -16.34 11.34
C LYS A 22 -24.90 -15.17 12.22
N VAL A 23 -24.80 -13.98 11.62
CA VAL A 23 -24.55 -12.72 12.30
C VAL A 23 -25.89 -12.15 12.70
N GLU A 24 -26.09 -11.92 13.99
CA GLU A 24 -27.32 -11.31 14.50
C GLU A 24 -27.34 -9.80 14.19
N ILE A 25 -28.53 -9.22 14.08
CA ILE A 25 -28.67 -7.80 13.68
C ILE A 25 -27.98 -6.86 14.68
N ASP A 26 -28.02 -7.16 15.98
CA ASP A 26 -27.31 -6.40 17.01
C ASP A 26 -25.78 -6.47 16.83
N GLU A 27 -25.27 -7.62 16.38
CA GLU A 27 -23.85 -7.81 16.06
C GLU A 27 -23.47 -6.98 14.83
N ALA A 28 -24.29 -7.00 13.77
CA ALA A 28 -24.08 -6.18 12.57
C ALA A 28 -24.17 -4.67 12.86
N ILE A 29 -25.10 -4.25 13.73
CA ILE A 29 -25.19 -2.87 14.22
C ILE A 29 -23.93 -2.48 14.99
N ASN A 30 -23.41 -3.36 15.84
CA ASN A 30 -22.17 -3.09 16.57
C ASN A 30 -20.96 -3.02 15.64
N VAL A 31 -20.89 -3.88 14.62
CA VAL A 31 -19.87 -3.81 13.56
C VAL A 31 -19.92 -2.47 12.84
N ALA A 32 -21.10 -2.04 12.39
CA ALA A 32 -21.27 -0.75 11.72
C ALA A 32 -20.93 0.44 12.65
N LYS A 33 -21.36 0.40 13.92
CA LYS A 33 -21.06 1.44 14.92
C LYS A 33 -19.57 1.50 15.27
N ASN A 34 -18.91 0.36 15.38
CA ASN A 34 -17.48 0.29 15.65
C ASN A 34 -16.67 0.74 14.43
N PHE A 35 -17.12 0.40 13.21
CA PHE A 35 -16.54 0.93 11.97
C PHE A 35 -16.63 2.46 11.90
N GLU A 36 -17.73 3.06 12.38
CA GLU A 36 -18.00 4.50 12.28
C GLU A 36 -17.66 5.36 13.51
N ASN A 37 -17.12 4.79 14.59
CA ASN A 37 -16.90 5.48 15.86
C ASN A 37 -15.87 6.64 15.82
N THR A 38 -15.42 7.05 14.63
CA THR A 38 -14.64 8.25 14.35
C THR A 38 -15.45 9.45 13.82
N LYS A 39 -16.75 9.33 13.45
CA LYS A 39 -17.51 10.45 12.82
C LYS A 39 -18.97 10.72 13.20
N LYS A 40 -19.53 10.08 14.24
CA LYS A 40 -20.68 10.61 15.02
C LYS A 40 -21.95 11.02 14.22
N ILE A 41 -22.53 10.16 13.39
CA ILE A 41 -23.93 10.34 12.92
C ILE A 41 -24.61 8.98 12.73
N PHE A 42 -25.70 8.69 13.44
CA PHE A 42 -26.71 7.75 12.94
C PHE A 42 -28.12 8.08 13.42
N LYS A 43 -29.04 8.01 12.47
CA LYS A 43 -30.48 7.81 12.63
C LYS A 43 -30.82 6.67 11.67
N GLU A 44 -31.34 5.56 12.20
CA GLU A 44 -31.30 4.25 11.55
C GLU A 44 -32.44 4.05 10.52
N SER A 45 -32.11 3.72 9.27
CA SER A 45 -33.01 3.01 8.34
C SER A 45 -32.39 1.65 7.98
N ILE A 46 -33.05 0.55 8.37
CA ILE A 46 -32.63 -0.82 8.07
C ILE A 46 -33.39 -1.29 6.83
N ILE A 47 -32.68 -1.69 5.77
CA ILE A 47 -33.27 -2.47 4.69
C ILE A 47 -32.89 -3.93 4.90
N LEU A 48 -33.88 -4.73 5.26
CA LEU A 48 -33.74 -6.18 5.28
C LEU A 48 -34.06 -6.69 3.88
N ALA A 49 -33.10 -7.34 3.23
CA ALA A 49 -33.32 -7.87 1.89
C ALA A 49 -34.36 -9.00 1.88
N HIS A 50 -34.35 -9.91 2.86
CA HIS A 50 -35.31 -11.02 2.95
C HIS A 50 -35.44 -11.57 4.38
N SER A 51 -36.35 -12.54 4.60
CA SER A 51 -36.65 -13.18 5.89
C SER A 51 -35.45 -13.87 6.57
N THR A 52 -34.39 -14.14 5.82
CA THR A 52 -33.07 -14.54 6.33
C THR A 52 -32.04 -13.59 5.71
N PRO A 53 -31.50 -12.60 6.44
CA PRO A 53 -30.59 -11.62 5.86
C PRO A 53 -29.20 -12.25 5.61
N TYR A 54 -28.76 -12.25 4.36
CA TYR A 54 -27.40 -12.62 3.96
C TYR A 54 -26.40 -11.47 4.10
N TYR A 55 -26.92 -10.25 4.26
CA TYR A 55 -26.20 -9.03 4.54
C TYR A 55 -27.15 -8.01 5.20
N TYR A 56 -26.58 -6.95 5.75
CA TYR A 56 -27.27 -5.80 6.32
C TYR A 56 -26.76 -4.53 5.64
N VAL A 57 -27.65 -3.65 5.20
CA VAL A 57 -27.27 -2.33 4.68
C VAL A 57 -27.64 -1.28 5.71
N PHE A 58 -26.67 -0.49 6.12
CA PHE A 58 -26.85 0.68 6.98
C PHE A 58 -26.55 1.93 6.17
N ILE A 59 -27.42 2.94 6.30
CA ILE A 59 -27.31 4.20 5.56
C ILE A 59 -27.31 5.33 6.57
N ASN A 60 -26.43 6.31 6.34
CA ASN A 60 -26.41 7.56 7.05
C ASN A 60 -27.38 8.55 6.39
N GLU A 61 -28.50 8.85 7.05
CA GLU A 61 -29.53 9.76 6.53
C GLU A 61 -29.04 11.21 6.26
N ALA A 62 -27.87 11.61 6.76
CA ALA A 62 -27.36 12.98 6.60
C ALA A 62 -26.60 13.21 5.28
N ASN A 63 -25.86 12.22 4.81
CA ASN A 63 -25.02 12.31 3.61
C ASN A 63 -25.21 11.12 2.65
N ASN A 64 -26.17 10.25 2.94
CA ASN A 64 -26.46 8.99 2.25
C ASN A 64 -25.31 7.96 2.27
N ALA A 65 -24.20 8.20 2.97
CA ALA A 65 -23.10 7.23 3.14
C ALA A 65 -23.66 5.87 3.56
N PHE A 66 -23.01 4.79 3.13
CA PHE A 66 -23.52 3.44 3.38
C PHE A 66 -22.43 2.48 3.82
N ILE A 67 -22.85 1.46 4.55
CA ILE A 67 -22.04 0.30 4.87
C ILE A 67 -22.88 -0.97 4.74
N ILE A 68 -22.30 -1.98 4.11
CA ILE A 68 -22.91 -3.28 3.88
C ILE A 68 -22.15 -4.30 4.72
N ILE A 69 -22.84 -4.92 5.67
CA ILE A 69 -22.28 -5.88 6.62
C ILE A 69 -22.71 -7.29 6.25
N GLY A 70 -21.79 -8.26 6.33
CA GLY A 70 -22.09 -9.66 6.07
C GLY A 70 -23.08 -10.26 7.07
N GLY A 71 -24.03 -11.08 6.59
CA GLY A 71 -25.03 -11.76 7.42
C GLY A 71 -24.55 -13.07 8.06
N TYR A 72 -23.33 -13.51 7.76
CA TYR A 72 -22.77 -14.79 8.19
C TYR A 72 -21.26 -14.64 8.45
N LYS A 73 -20.72 -15.37 9.44
CA LYS A 73 -19.28 -15.35 9.76
C LYS A 73 -18.42 -16.08 8.72
N GLN A 74 -19.08 -16.80 7.82
CA GLN A 74 -18.48 -17.44 6.64
C GLN A 74 -18.19 -16.46 5.50
N ILE A 75 -18.61 -15.20 5.60
CA ILE A 75 -18.28 -14.14 4.66
C ILE A 75 -17.63 -12.98 5.41
N TYR A 76 -16.97 -12.07 4.71
CA TYR A 76 -16.28 -10.95 5.34
C TYR A 76 -17.24 -10.00 6.08
N PRO A 77 -16.84 -9.39 7.22
CA PRO A 77 -17.70 -8.49 8.00
C PRO A 77 -18.20 -7.26 7.24
N ILE A 78 -17.33 -6.57 6.50
CA ILE A 78 -17.67 -5.36 5.73
C ILE A 78 -17.54 -5.69 4.24
N LEU A 79 -18.66 -5.69 3.52
CA LEU A 79 -18.75 -6.13 2.12
C LEU A 79 -18.58 -4.98 1.12
N ALA A 80 -18.97 -3.77 1.54
CA ALA A 80 -18.76 -2.51 0.84
C ALA A 80 -19.08 -1.37 1.80
N TYR A 81 -18.44 -0.22 1.61
CA TYR A 81 -18.83 1.01 2.29
C TYR A 81 -18.48 2.23 1.43
N SER A 82 -19.15 3.35 1.69
CA SER A 82 -18.77 4.67 1.17
C SER A 82 -18.99 5.71 2.27
N THR A 83 -18.00 6.60 2.47
CA THR A 83 -18.11 7.73 3.40
C THR A 83 -18.48 9.05 2.70
N GLU A 84 -18.51 9.04 1.37
CA GLU A 84 -18.54 10.24 0.51
C GLU A 84 -19.81 10.37 -0.33
N SER A 85 -20.42 9.25 -0.73
CA SER A 85 -21.62 9.20 -1.58
C SER A 85 -22.56 8.10 -1.13
N GLY A 86 -23.77 8.02 -1.72
CA GLY A 86 -24.85 7.32 -1.05
C GLY A 86 -25.74 6.34 -1.77
N PHE A 87 -26.27 5.43 -0.95
CA PHE A 87 -27.19 4.35 -1.30
C PHE A 87 -28.63 4.80 -1.06
N ASP A 88 -29.49 4.79 -2.09
CA ASP A 88 -30.92 5.09 -1.94
C ASP A 88 -31.74 3.82 -1.72
N ALA A 89 -32.20 3.66 -0.49
CA ALA A 89 -33.07 2.57 -0.05
C ALA A 89 -34.38 2.44 -0.84
N ASN A 90 -34.93 3.56 -1.28
CA ASN A 90 -36.23 3.64 -1.92
C ASN A 90 -36.13 3.49 -3.44
N TYR A 91 -34.90 3.53 -3.96
CA TYR A 91 -34.61 3.41 -5.38
C TYR A 91 -33.41 2.49 -5.59
N ILE A 92 -33.64 1.19 -5.33
CA ILE A 92 -32.69 0.14 -5.70
C ILE A 92 -32.73 -0.01 -7.22
N THR A 93 -31.67 0.41 -7.90
CA THR A 93 -31.54 0.19 -9.34
C THR A 93 -31.30 -1.30 -9.62
N PRO A 94 -31.72 -1.83 -10.79
CA PRO A 94 -31.47 -3.24 -11.14
C PRO A 94 -29.99 -3.69 -10.96
N PRO A 95 -28.98 -2.86 -11.28
CA PRO A 95 -27.58 -3.00 -10.85
C PRO A 95 -27.33 -3.32 -9.37
N VAL A 96 -27.94 -2.54 -8.47
CA VAL A 96 -27.78 -2.69 -7.01
C VAL A 96 -28.53 -3.92 -6.54
N GLU A 97 -29.75 -4.16 -7.03
CA GLU A 97 -30.52 -5.37 -6.72
C GLU A 97 -29.74 -6.64 -7.12
N TRP A 98 -29.07 -6.63 -8.28
CA TRP A 98 -28.21 -7.73 -8.70
C TRP A 98 -26.98 -7.89 -7.80
N TYR A 99 -26.28 -6.81 -7.41
CA TYR A 99 -25.13 -6.87 -6.50
C TYR A 99 -25.51 -7.51 -5.16
N LEU A 100 -26.63 -7.05 -4.62
CA LEU A 100 -27.25 -7.56 -3.41
C LEU A 100 -27.62 -9.05 -3.54
N ASN A 101 -28.20 -9.46 -4.67
CA ASN A 101 -28.46 -10.88 -4.99
C ASN A 101 -27.15 -11.70 -5.16
N GLY A 102 -26.08 -11.05 -5.63
CA GLY A 102 -24.73 -11.62 -5.76
C GLY A 102 -24.11 -11.91 -4.40
N ILE A 103 -24.15 -10.96 -3.46
CA ILE A 103 -23.75 -11.19 -2.06
C ILE A 103 -24.54 -12.36 -1.48
N GLU A 104 -25.87 -12.37 -1.68
CA GLU A 104 -26.71 -13.47 -1.21
C GLU A 104 -26.28 -14.83 -1.79
N SER A 105 -25.95 -14.88 -3.08
CA SER A 105 -25.47 -16.10 -3.74
C SER A 105 -24.11 -16.55 -3.21
N GLN A 106 -23.17 -15.61 -2.99
CA GLN A 106 -21.88 -15.91 -2.38
C GLN A 106 -22.01 -16.39 -0.94
N ALA A 107 -22.86 -15.74 -0.15
CA ALA A 107 -23.17 -16.15 1.21
C ALA A 107 -23.76 -17.58 1.23
N LYS A 108 -24.68 -17.90 0.32
CA LYS A 108 -25.23 -19.26 0.15
C LYS A 108 -24.14 -20.30 -0.13
N MET A 109 -23.13 -19.97 -0.93
CA MET A 109 -22.01 -20.87 -1.22
C MET A 109 -21.06 -20.99 -0.01
N ALA A 110 -20.70 -19.87 0.62
CA ALA A 110 -19.80 -19.82 1.76
C ALA A 110 -20.37 -20.55 2.99
N ILE A 111 -21.69 -20.55 3.18
CA ILE A 111 -22.38 -21.32 4.22
C ILE A 111 -22.16 -22.84 4.06
N LEU A 112 -21.91 -23.31 2.83
CA LEU A 112 -21.66 -24.71 2.52
C LEU A 112 -20.17 -25.08 2.60
N ASP A 113 -19.28 -24.11 2.69
CA ASP A 113 -17.83 -24.29 2.82
C ASP A 113 -17.46 -24.47 4.31
N PRO A 114 -16.93 -25.64 4.72
CA PRO A 114 -16.58 -25.91 6.11
C PRO A 114 -15.41 -25.04 6.63
N ASP A 115 -14.56 -24.52 5.75
CA ASP A 115 -13.35 -23.77 6.11
C ASP A 115 -13.55 -22.25 6.04
N ALA A 116 -14.65 -21.78 5.44
CA ALA A 116 -14.93 -20.36 5.23
C ALA A 116 -15.00 -19.54 6.53
N THR A 117 -15.45 -20.14 7.63
CA THR A 117 -15.52 -19.44 8.94
C THR A 117 -14.14 -19.12 9.48
N GLU A 118 -13.18 -20.04 9.34
CA GLU A 118 -11.82 -19.82 9.83
C GLU A 118 -11.10 -18.75 8.99
N ARG A 119 -11.41 -18.71 7.67
CA ARG A 119 -10.88 -17.70 6.73
C ARG A 119 -11.19 -16.25 7.13
N PHE A 120 -12.34 -15.99 7.74
CA PHE A 120 -12.78 -14.62 8.08
C PHE A 120 -12.81 -14.34 9.59
N LYS A 121 -12.40 -15.31 10.41
CA LYS A 121 -12.45 -15.24 11.87
C LYS A 121 -11.69 -14.04 12.43
N GLU A 122 -10.52 -13.75 11.89
CA GLU A 122 -9.69 -12.61 12.31
C GLU A 122 -10.32 -11.27 11.88
N ALA A 123 -10.84 -11.19 10.65
CA ALA A 123 -11.55 -10.00 10.18
C ALA A 123 -12.77 -9.67 11.05
N TRP A 124 -13.59 -10.67 11.38
CA TRP A 124 -14.71 -10.51 12.31
C TRP A 124 -14.24 -10.12 13.71
N HIS A 125 -13.16 -10.73 14.21
CA HIS A 125 -12.59 -10.39 15.51
C HIS A 125 -12.17 -8.92 15.58
N ASN A 126 -11.46 -8.44 14.56
CA ASN A 126 -10.91 -7.09 14.51
C ASN A 126 -12.02 -6.06 14.41
N THR A 127 -12.99 -6.27 13.50
CA THR A 127 -14.10 -5.33 13.31
C THR A 127 -15.00 -5.23 14.55
N LEU A 128 -15.20 -6.35 15.28
CA LEU A 128 -16.01 -6.38 16.49
C LEU A 128 -15.32 -5.78 17.72
N LYS A 129 -14.00 -5.94 17.86
CA LYS A 129 -13.26 -5.47 19.05
C LYS A 129 -12.68 -4.06 18.91
N ILE A 130 -12.18 -3.73 17.73
CA ILE A 130 -11.35 -2.54 17.49
C ILE A 130 -12.12 -1.50 16.66
N GLY A 131 -13.13 -1.93 15.90
CA GLY A 131 -13.74 -1.13 14.84
C GLY A 131 -12.95 -1.22 13.55
N HIS A 132 -13.17 -0.28 12.63
CA HIS A 132 -12.23 -0.13 11.53
C HIS A 132 -10.87 0.22 12.15
N PRO A 133 -9.79 -0.53 11.87
CA PRO A 133 -8.54 -0.32 12.56
C PRO A 133 -7.95 1.06 12.23
N GLU A 134 -8.10 2.02 13.15
CA GLU A 134 -7.26 3.23 13.23
C GLU A 134 -5.98 2.95 14.05
N THR A 135 -5.44 1.73 14.00
CA THR A 135 -4.16 1.46 14.64
C THR A 135 -3.06 1.92 13.70
N LYS A 136 -2.15 2.76 14.22
CA LYS A 136 -0.90 3.24 13.58
C LYS A 136 -0.07 2.18 12.83
N ASP A 137 -0.39 0.90 12.99
CA ASP A 137 0.30 -0.26 12.40
C ASP A 137 -0.42 -0.85 11.18
N ILE A 138 -1.58 -0.32 10.76
CA ILE A 138 -2.22 -0.71 9.50
C ILE A 138 -2.00 0.39 8.48
N GLN A 139 -1.13 0.12 7.52
CA GLN A 139 -0.95 0.97 6.35
C GLN A 139 -2.30 1.15 5.64
N ALA A 140 -2.68 2.41 5.43
CA ALA A 140 -3.85 2.79 4.66
C ALA A 140 -3.55 4.12 3.96
N VAL A 141 -3.87 4.20 2.68
CA VAL A 141 -3.73 5.41 1.87
C VAL A 141 -5.11 5.74 1.31
N GLY A 142 -5.61 6.93 1.64
CA GLY A 142 -6.88 7.43 1.12
C GLY A 142 -6.84 7.62 -0.41
N PRO A 143 -7.99 7.91 -1.05
CA PRO A 143 -8.03 8.15 -2.49
C PRO A 143 -7.07 9.30 -2.88
N LEU A 144 -6.12 9.01 -3.77
CA LEU A 144 -5.18 9.97 -4.33
C LEU A 144 -5.89 10.91 -5.29
N LEU A 145 -6.87 10.41 -6.06
CA LEU A 145 -7.61 11.25 -6.98
C LEU A 145 -8.63 12.11 -6.23
N SER A 146 -8.69 13.37 -6.62
CA SER A 146 -9.80 14.26 -6.25
C SER A 146 -10.84 14.43 -7.37
N THR A 147 -10.53 13.97 -8.59
CA THR A 147 -11.43 13.97 -9.74
C THR A 147 -12.46 12.86 -9.61
N ILE A 148 -13.71 13.17 -9.97
CA ILE A 148 -14.80 12.22 -10.13
C ILE A 148 -15.36 12.37 -11.55
N TRP A 149 -14.50 12.15 -12.55
CA TRP A 149 -14.86 12.35 -13.95
C TRP A 149 -15.80 11.28 -14.49
N ASP A 150 -16.50 11.64 -15.56
CA ASP A 150 -17.42 10.78 -16.31
C ASP A 150 -16.98 10.75 -17.78
N GLN A 151 -17.71 10.04 -18.62
CA GLN A 151 -17.40 9.82 -20.04
C GLN A 151 -18.42 10.47 -20.98
N GLY A 152 -19.58 10.85 -20.45
CA GLY A 152 -20.71 11.36 -21.21
C GLY A 152 -20.64 12.87 -21.46
N CYS A 153 -21.80 13.51 -21.40
CA CYS A 153 -21.97 14.95 -21.60
C CYS A 153 -20.89 15.78 -20.89
N TYR A 154 -20.45 16.86 -21.53
CA TYR A 154 -19.32 17.72 -21.14
C TYR A 154 -17.95 17.07 -21.37
N TYR A 155 -17.73 15.84 -20.88
CA TYR A 155 -16.45 15.12 -21.02
C TYR A 155 -16.17 14.70 -22.47
N ASN A 156 -17.23 14.44 -23.25
CA ASN A 156 -17.14 14.04 -24.66
C ASN A 156 -17.32 15.19 -25.66
N ALA A 157 -17.30 16.45 -25.22
CA ALA A 157 -17.66 17.61 -26.06
C ALA A 157 -16.80 17.79 -27.33
N LEU A 158 -15.61 17.17 -27.37
CA LEU A 158 -14.70 17.19 -28.53
C LEU A 158 -14.58 15.83 -29.24
N CYS A 159 -15.27 14.81 -28.76
CA CYS A 159 -15.34 13.50 -29.42
C CYS A 159 -16.16 13.60 -30.73
N PRO A 160 -16.09 12.60 -31.63
CA PRO A 160 -16.90 12.59 -32.84
C PRO A 160 -18.41 12.82 -32.60
N VAL A 161 -19.05 13.58 -33.49
CA VAL A 161 -20.49 13.85 -33.44
C VAL A 161 -21.25 12.59 -33.83
N ASP A 162 -22.19 12.16 -32.98
CA ASP A 162 -23.16 11.10 -33.28
C ASP A 162 -24.48 11.41 -32.56
N PRO A 163 -25.61 11.58 -33.29
CA PRO A 163 -26.91 11.90 -32.69
C PRO A 163 -27.43 10.88 -31.67
N ASN A 164 -26.95 9.63 -31.73
CA ASN A 164 -27.37 8.57 -30.81
C ASN A 164 -26.52 8.52 -29.53
N GLY A 165 -25.38 9.23 -29.51
CA GLY A 165 -24.51 9.31 -28.35
C GLY A 165 -24.95 10.39 -27.36
N PRO A 166 -24.43 10.35 -26.11
CA PRO A 166 -24.76 11.33 -25.08
C PRO A 166 -24.42 12.76 -25.54
N CYS A 167 -25.40 13.65 -25.42
CA CYS A 167 -25.28 15.05 -25.84
C CYS A 167 -24.86 15.26 -27.31
N GLY A 168 -25.17 14.29 -28.20
CA GLY A 168 -24.90 14.39 -29.64
C GLY A 168 -23.47 14.01 -30.04
N HIS A 169 -22.71 13.38 -29.14
CA HIS A 169 -21.36 12.91 -29.37
C HIS A 169 -21.21 11.47 -28.85
N VAL A 170 -20.30 10.72 -29.45
CA VAL A 170 -19.88 9.40 -28.93
C VAL A 170 -19.30 9.53 -27.51
N TRP A 171 -19.23 8.42 -26.77
CA TRP A 171 -18.63 8.41 -25.43
C TRP A 171 -17.13 8.72 -25.48
N ALA A 172 -16.60 9.41 -24.47
CA ALA A 172 -15.16 9.66 -24.36
C ALA A 172 -14.36 8.35 -24.22
N GLY A 173 -14.92 7.37 -23.50
CA GLY A 173 -14.35 6.04 -23.29
C GLY A 173 -13.65 5.91 -21.94
N CYS A 174 -13.74 4.71 -21.35
CA CYS A 174 -13.25 4.43 -20.01
C CYS A 174 -11.72 4.54 -19.94
N VAL A 175 -11.04 4.01 -20.95
CA VAL A 175 -9.57 4.10 -21.09
C VAL A 175 -9.09 5.54 -21.09
N ALA A 176 -9.72 6.40 -21.88
CA ALA A 176 -9.35 7.81 -21.96
C ALA A 176 -9.62 8.55 -20.65
N THR A 177 -10.71 8.20 -19.97
CA THR A 177 -11.10 8.80 -18.69
C THR A 177 -10.14 8.41 -17.57
N SER A 178 -9.76 7.13 -17.47
CA SER A 178 -8.75 6.67 -16.53
C SER A 178 -7.40 7.34 -16.77
N MET A 179 -6.93 7.40 -18.02
CA MET A 179 -5.70 8.12 -18.37
C MET A 179 -5.77 9.59 -17.98
N GLY A 180 -6.86 10.28 -18.35
CA GLY A 180 -7.04 11.70 -18.09
C GLY A 180 -7.07 12.04 -16.60
N GLN A 181 -7.72 11.22 -15.76
CA GLN A 181 -7.74 11.43 -14.31
C GLN A 181 -6.33 11.31 -13.70
N ILE A 182 -5.54 10.31 -14.12
CA ILE A 182 -4.15 10.13 -13.66
C ILE A 182 -3.27 11.31 -14.10
N MET A 183 -3.37 11.73 -15.37
CA MET A 183 -2.65 12.90 -15.88
C MET A 183 -3.04 14.19 -15.15
N ARG A 184 -4.32 14.33 -14.79
CA ARG A 184 -4.82 15.48 -14.03
C ARG A 184 -4.35 15.50 -12.59
N TYR A 185 -4.19 14.34 -11.96
CA TYR A 185 -3.59 14.22 -10.63
C TYR A 185 -2.14 14.71 -10.64
N HIS A 186 -1.34 14.23 -11.58
CA HIS A 186 0.05 14.65 -11.73
C HIS A 186 0.25 16.05 -12.33
N LYS A 187 -0.81 16.61 -12.95
CA LYS A 187 -0.74 17.82 -13.79
C LYS A 187 0.38 17.75 -14.83
N TYR A 188 0.51 16.58 -15.48
CA TYR A 188 1.60 16.27 -16.40
C TYR A 188 1.12 15.51 -17.64
N PRO A 189 1.73 15.73 -18.82
CA PRO A 189 2.72 16.77 -19.14
C PRO A 189 2.05 18.12 -19.51
N THR A 190 2.78 19.23 -19.52
CA THR A 190 2.25 20.51 -20.03
C THR A 190 1.86 20.45 -21.52
N SER A 191 2.49 19.56 -22.30
CA SER A 191 2.15 19.25 -23.69
C SER A 191 2.58 17.84 -24.04
N GLY A 192 1.89 17.20 -24.97
CA GLY A 192 2.32 15.92 -25.53
C GLY A 192 3.36 16.08 -26.65
N ILE A 193 3.64 15.00 -27.36
CA ILE A 193 4.51 14.96 -28.55
C ILE A 193 3.83 14.18 -29.68
N GLY A 194 4.22 14.51 -30.92
CA GLY A 194 3.79 13.76 -32.09
C GLY A 194 2.39 14.09 -32.60
N THR A 195 1.96 13.32 -33.60
CA THR A 195 0.69 13.51 -34.32
C THR A 195 -0.01 12.17 -34.54
N PRO A 196 -0.57 11.54 -33.48
CA PRO A 196 -1.29 10.28 -33.62
C PRO A 196 -2.46 10.42 -34.59
N SER A 197 -2.65 9.40 -35.41
CA SER A 197 -3.69 9.39 -36.44
C SER A 197 -4.09 7.96 -36.80
N TYR A 198 -5.39 7.70 -36.91
CA TYR A 198 -5.91 6.39 -37.32
C TYR A 198 -7.25 6.52 -38.06
N ALA A 199 -7.63 5.47 -38.79
CA ALA A 199 -8.92 5.38 -39.46
C ALA A 199 -9.98 4.81 -38.51
N SER A 200 -11.16 5.44 -38.47
CA SER A 200 -12.30 5.01 -37.66
C SER A 200 -13.60 5.00 -38.49
N SER A 201 -14.70 4.55 -37.88
CA SER A 201 -16.06 4.67 -38.44
C SER A 201 -16.51 6.13 -38.62
N TYR A 202 -15.87 7.08 -37.93
CA TYR A 202 -16.15 8.52 -38.03
C TYR A 202 -15.14 9.26 -38.94
N GLY A 203 -14.40 8.51 -39.77
CA GLY A 203 -13.34 9.03 -40.62
C GLY A 203 -11.95 8.95 -39.99
N THR A 204 -10.98 9.62 -40.60
CA THR A 204 -9.62 9.70 -40.06
C THR A 204 -9.60 10.71 -38.91
N LEU A 205 -9.20 10.24 -37.73
CA LEU A 205 -9.06 11.07 -36.54
C LEU A 205 -7.57 11.33 -36.29
N THR A 206 -7.21 12.59 -36.05
CA THR A 206 -5.83 13.05 -35.91
C THR A 206 -5.75 14.20 -34.92
N VAL A 207 -4.74 14.20 -34.04
CA VAL A 207 -4.42 15.33 -33.16
C VAL A 207 -2.94 15.67 -33.22
N LYS A 208 -2.57 16.94 -33.06
CA LYS A 208 -1.17 17.41 -33.00
C LYS A 208 -0.83 17.82 -31.57
N LEU A 209 -0.20 16.92 -30.83
CA LEU A 209 -0.03 17.05 -29.38
C LEU A 209 1.05 18.06 -28.99
N ASP A 210 2.02 18.28 -29.88
CA ASP A 210 3.12 19.24 -29.72
C ASP A 210 2.66 20.72 -29.82
N THR A 211 1.47 20.96 -30.38
CA THR A 211 0.89 22.31 -30.52
C THR A 211 -0.12 22.68 -29.43
N VAL A 212 -0.35 21.78 -28.48
CA VAL A 212 -1.39 21.94 -27.46
C VAL A 212 -0.78 21.98 -26.07
N THR A 213 -1.21 22.97 -25.28
CA THR A 213 -0.91 23.08 -23.87
C THR A 213 -2.11 22.60 -23.04
N TYR A 214 -1.85 21.74 -22.06
CA TYR A 214 -2.83 21.31 -21.07
C TYR A 214 -2.72 22.22 -19.86
N ASP A 215 -3.75 23.04 -19.64
CA ASP A 215 -3.91 23.80 -18.40
C ASP A 215 -4.74 22.96 -17.43
N TYR A 216 -4.07 22.29 -16.50
CA TYR A 216 -4.73 21.40 -15.55
C TYR A 216 -5.47 22.17 -14.46
N ASP A 217 -5.13 23.43 -14.18
CA ASP A 217 -5.83 24.23 -13.20
C ASP A 217 -7.24 24.59 -13.68
N ASP A 218 -7.43 24.70 -14.99
CA ASP A 218 -8.72 24.88 -15.66
C ASP A 218 -9.53 23.57 -15.81
N MET A 219 -9.03 22.45 -15.27
CA MET A 219 -9.74 21.16 -15.26
C MET A 219 -10.25 20.85 -13.85
N PRO A 220 -11.55 21.07 -13.55
CA PRO A 220 -12.07 20.85 -12.22
C PRO A 220 -12.33 19.36 -11.93
N ASN A 221 -12.57 19.06 -10.65
CA ASN A 221 -12.81 17.69 -10.18
C ASN A 221 -14.07 17.04 -10.74
N GLN A 222 -15.04 17.83 -11.21
CA GLN A 222 -16.24 17.37 -11.88
C GLN A 222 -16.73 18.43 -12.85
N LEU A 223 -17.23 18.02 -14.03
CA LEU A 223 -17.89 18.92 -14.98
C LEU A 223 -19.40 18.98 -14.75
N ASN A 224 -19.97 20.15 -15.04
CA ASN A 224 -21.40 20.39 -15.08
C ASN A 224 -21.74 21.50 -16.09
N ALA A 225 -23.01 21.85 -16.23
CA ALA A 225 -23.50 22.83 -17.20
C ALA A 225 -22.92 24.25 -17.05
N HIS A 226 -22.32 24.58 -15.89
CA HIS A 226 -21.83 25.92 -15.55
C HIS A 226 -20.31 26.03 -15.60
N VAL A 227 -19.63 24.95 -16.00
CA VAL A 227 -18.17 24.85 -16.06
C VAL A 227 -17.73 24.77 -17.51
N ASP A 228 -16.62 25.42 -17.85
CA ASP A 228 -16.02 25.24 -19.17
C ASP A 228 -15.48 23.80 -19.28
N SER A 229 -16.11 23.01 -20.14
CA SER A 229 -15.76 21.61 -20.33
C SER A 229 -14.59 21.40 -21.29
N ILE A 230 -14.19 22.44 -22.04
CA ILE A 230 -13.23 22.30 -23.14
C ILE A 230 -11.84 21.84 -22.69
N PRO A 231 -11.25 22.33 -21.57
CA PRO A 231 -9.95 21.84 -21.11
C PRO A 231 -9.94 20.33 -20.83
N THR A 232 -10.91 19.84 -20.05
CA THR A 232 -11.05 18.42 -19.72
C THR A 232 -11.42 17.59 -20.96
N ALA A 233 -12.40 18.00 -21.75
CA ALA A 233 -12.83 17.28 -22.95
C ALA A 233 -11.69 17.14 -23.98
N LYS A 234 -10.81 18.15 -24.06
CA LYS A 234 -9.63 18.12 -24.93
C LYS A 234 -8.63 17.09 -24.48
N LEU A 235 -8.31 17.05 -23.18
CA LEU A 235 -7.43 16.02 -22.62
C LEU A 235 -7.99 14.62 -22.90
N LEU A 236 -9.26 14.37 -22.60
CA LEU A 236 -9.89 13.07 -22.81
C LEU A 236 -9.95 12.67 -24.29
N TYR A 237 -10.28 13.61 -25.17
CA TYR A 237 -10.26 13.35 -26.61
C TYR A 237 -8.85 12.98 -27.09
N HIS A 238 -7.81 13.70 -26.64
CA HIS A 238 -6.43 13.40 -26.99
C HIS A 238 -5.98 12.03 -26.48
N CYS A 239 -6.30 11.68 -25.23
CA CYS A 239 -6.08 10.33 -24.70
C CYS A 239 -6.76 9.28 -25.63
N GLY A 240 -8.01 9.51 -26.01
CA GLY A 240 -8.75 8.63 -26.93
C GLY A 240 -8.06 8.44 -28.28
N ILE A 241 -7.55 9.52 -28.90
CA ILE A 241 -6.84 9.41 -30.18
C ILE A 241 -5.51 8.65 -30.03
N THR A 242 -4.77 8.85 -28.94
CA THR A 242 -3.49 8.16 -28.72
C THR A 242 -3.60 6.66 -28.54
N VAL A 243 -4.77 6.17 -28.12
CA VAL A 243 -5.04 4.73 -27.94
C VAL A 243 -5.84 4.11 -29.08
N GLU A 244 -6.05 4.86 -30.17
CA GLU A 244 -6.85 4.45 -31.33
C GLU A 244 -8.27 4.00 -30.92
N MET A 245 -8.95 4.83 -30.12
CA MET A 245 -10.25 4.52 -29.52
C MET A 245 -11.28 4.03 -30.56
N GLY A 246 -11.90 2.88 -30.28
CA GLY A 246 -13.09 2.42 -30.99
C GLY A 246 -14.30 3.22 -30.52
N TYR A 247 -14.46 4.44 -31.03
CA TYR A 247 -15.56 5.32 -30.66
C TYR A 247 -16.94 4.77 -31.03
N GLY A 248 -17.93 4.95 -30.17
CA GLY A 248 -19.31 4.54 -30.41
C GLY A 248 -20.35 5.31 -29.60
N PRO A 249 -21.62 5.37 -30.06
CA PRO A 249 -22.70 6.04 -29.36
C PRO A 249 -23.17 5.27 -28.11
N ASP A 250 -22.97 3.95 -28.09
CA ASP A 250 -23.34 3.06 -26.97
C ASP A 250 -22.15 2.75 -26.03
N GLY A 251 -20.96 3.23 -26.38
CA GLY A 251 -19.73 3.03 -25.61
C GLY A 251 -18.50 3.16 -26.51
N SER A 252 -17.36 3.49 -25.90
CA SER A 252 -16.08 3.63 -26.58
C SER A 252 -15.01 2.84 -25.84
N GLY A 253 -14.23 2.02 -26.57
CA GLY A 253 -13.24 1.11 -25.98
C GLY A 253 -11.88 1.12 -26.68
N ALA A 254 -10.84 0.83 -25.91
CA ALA A 254 -9.46 0.65 -26.39
C ALA A 254 -8.73 -0.40 -25.54
N GLN A 255 -7.52 -0.77 -25.96
CA GLN A 255 -6.69 -1.75 -25.24
C GLN A 255 -5.83 -1.08 -24.17
N SER A 256 -5.79 -1.65 -22.96
CA SER A 256 -4.96 -1.15 -21.85
C SER A 256 -3.46 -1.10 -22.18
N SER A 257 -2.96 -2.04 -22.98
CA SER A 257 -1.57 -2.01 -23.46
C SER A 257 -1.25 -0.79 -24.33
N LYS A 258 -2.22 -0.28 -25.12
CA LYS A 258 -2.04 0.97 -25.87
C LYS A 258 -2.02 2.20 -24.97
N ALA A 259 -2.71 2.18 -23.84
CA ALA A 259 -2.66 3.26 -22.86
C ALA A 259 -1.25 3.38 -22.23
N ALA A 260 -0.60 2.25 -21.90
CA ALA A 260 0.79 2.26 -21.41
C ALA A 260 1.75 2.85 -22.45
N LEU A 261 1.63 2.41 -23.70
CA LEU A 261 2.41 2.97 -24.81
C LEU A 261 2.10 4.44 -25.07
N ALA A 262 0.88 4.91 -24.82
CA ALA A 262 0.51 6.30 -25.03
C ALA A 262 1.13 7.22 -23.97
N PHE A 263 1.18 6.79 -22.70
CA PHE A 263 1.89 7.52 -21.64
C PHE A 263 3.34 7.80 -22.06
N GLN A 264 4.05 6.77 -22.54
CA GLN A 264 5.44 6.88 -23.00
C GLN A 264 5.58 7.71 -24.28
N ASN A 265 4.93 7.26 -25.36
CA ASN A 265 5.22 7.74 -26.71
C ASN A 265 4.63 9.12 -27.02
N TYR A 266 3.58 9.51 -26.31
CA TYR A 266 2.82 10.73 -26.61
C TYR A 266 2.74 11.70 -25.44
N PHE A 267 2.77 11.21 -24.20
CA PHE A 267 2.61 12.03 -23.00
C PHE A 267 3.88 12.15 -22.15
N LYS A 268 5.04 11.78 -22.69
CA LYS A 268 6.37 12.01 -22.10
C LYS A 268 6.54 11.38 -20.71
N TYR A 269 5.76 10.37 -20.36
CA TYR A 269 6.02 9.60 -19.15
C TYR A 269 7.28 8.73 -19.35
N PRO A 270 7.96 8.34 -18.25
CA PRO A 270 9.15 7.52 -18.32
C PRO A 270 8.95 6.20 -19.06
N ASP A 271 10.03 5.66 -19.62
CA ASP A 271 10.04 4.38 -20.32
C ASP A 271 9.82 3.16 -19.41
N TYR A 272 10.01 3.32 -18.09
CA TYR A 272 9.63 2.31 -17.09
C TYR A 272 8.12 2.22 -16.84
N VAL A 273 7.28 3.09 -17.44
CA VAL A 273 5.82 2.87 -17.41
C VAL A 273 5.50 1.52 -18.05
N GLN A 274 4.85 0.62 -17.31
CA GLN A 274 4.70 -0.76 -17.76
C GLN A 274 3.25 -1.24 -17.65
N TYR A 275 2.77 -1.87 -18.73
CA TYR A 275 1.56 -2.69 -18.69
C TYR A 275 1.86 -4.03 -18.02
N VAL A 276 1.06 -4.37 -17.00
CA VAL A 276 1.19 -5.63 -16.25
C VAL A 276 -0.16 -6.33 -16.26
N SER A 277 -0.17 -7.59 -16.69
CA SER A 277 -1.36 -8.44 -16.57
C SER A 277 -1.28 -9.28 -15.30
N ARG A 278 -2.40 -9.41 -14.58
CA ARG A 278 -2.47 -10.18 -13.35
C ARG A 278 -2.15 -11.66 -13.55
N GLY A 279 -2.53 -12.22 -14.70
CA GLY A 279 -2.29 -13.63 -15.01
C GLY A 279 -2.81 -14.57 -13.93
N SER A 280 -1.92 -15.37 -13.33
CA SER A 280 -2.23 -16.31 -12.25
C SER A 280 -1.80 -15.85 -10.85
N MET A 281 -1.48 -14.56 -10.69
CA MET A 281 -1.05 -14.01 -9.40
C MET A 281 -2.20 -13.99 -8.40
N ASP A 282 -1.92 -14.39 -7.16
CA ASP A 282 -2.88 -14.38 -6.06
C ASP A 282 -3.21 -12.94 -5.61
N ASP A 283 -4.24 -12.80 -4.75
CA ASP A 283 -4.69 -11.50 -4.26
C ASP A 283 -3.61 -10.77 -3.44
N ASP A 284 -2.78 -11.51 -2.70
CA ASP A 284 -1.75 -10.93 -1.82
C ASP A 284 -0.57 -10.37 -2.63
N GLY A 285 -0.04 -11.14 -3.59
CA GLY A 285 1.01 -10.67 -4.50
C GLY A 285 0.52 -9.52 -5.37
N TRP A 286 -0.70 -9.63 -5.92
CA TRP A 286 -1.28 -8.56 -6.74
C TRP A 286 -1.53 -7.30 -5.92
N GLY A 287 -2.09 -7.44 -4.72
CA GLY A 287 -2.32 -6.33 -3.81
C GLY A 287 -1.03 -5.65 -3.33
N SER A 288 0.07 -6.38 -3.21
CA SER A 288 1.37 -5.81 -2.84
C SER A 288 1.89 -4.85 -3.93
N ILE A 289 1.75 -5.21 -5.20
CA ILE A 289 2.11 -4.32 -6.33
C ILE A 289 1.28 -3.03 -6.28
N LEU A 290 -0.03 -3.13 -6.03
CA LEU A 290 -0.88 -1.95 -5.95
C LEU A 290 -0.49 -1.03 -4.79
N LYS A 291 -0.14 -1.60 -3.64
CA LYS A 291 0.31 -0.80 -2.48
C LYS A 291 1.62 -0.07 -2.77
N ILE A 292 2.60 -0.75 -3.38
CA ILE A 292 3.88 -0.11 -3.77
C ILE A 292 3.64 1.13 -4.64
N GLU A 293 2.75 1.04 -5.64
CA GLU A 293 2.41 2.18 -6.48
C GLU A 293 1.68 3.29 -5.71
N ILE A 294 0.69 2.93 -4.89
CA ILE A 294 -0.11 3.90 -4.13
C ILE A 294 0.73 4.59 -3.05
N ASP A 295 1.62 3.87 -2.37
CA ASP A 295 2.54 4.40 -1.36
C ASP A 295 3.55 5.37 -1.98
N ALA A 296 3.96 5.11 -3.21
CA ALA A 296 4.75 6.06 -3.99
C ALA A 296 3.92 7.26 -4.50
N GLY A 297 2.60 7.29 -4.29
CA GLY A 297 1.73 8.36 -4.76
C GLY A 297 1.42 8.28 -6.25
N ARG A 298 1.43 7.08 -6.85
CA ARG A 298 1.04 6.79 -8.25
C ARG A 298 -0.36 6.17 -8.31
N PRO A 299 -1.39 6.91 -8.73
CA PRO A 299 -2.70 6.32 -9.02
C PRO A 299 -2.57 5.37 -10.22
N ILE A 300 -3.14 4.18 -10.07
CA ILE A 300 -2.90 3.07 -10.97
C ILE A 300 -4.02 3.00 -12.00
N TYR A 301 -3.68 3.09 -13.29
CA TYR A 301 -4.63 2.69 -14.31
C TYR A 301 -4.95 1.21 -14.10
N TYR A 302 -6.23 0.89 -13.99
CA TYR A 302 -6.69 -0.47 -13.75
C TYR A 302 -7.73 -0.84 -14.79
N SER A 303 -7.75 -2.10 -15.20
CA SER A 303 -8.82 -2.65 -16.02
C SER A 303 -9.15 -4.06 -15.59
N GLY A 304 -10.39 -4.45 -15.87
CA GLY A 304 -10.87 -5.80 -15.64
C GLY A 304 -12.01 -6.11 -16.61
N GLY A 305 -12.33 -7.38 -16.72
CA GLY A 305 -13.39 -7.88 -17.59
C GLY A 305 -14.23 -8.95 -16.93
N GLY A 306 -15.35 -9.23 -17.58
CA GLY A 306 -16.23 -10.33 -17.22
C GLY A 306 -15.75 -11.66 -17.80
N LEU A 307 -16.69 -12.57 -18.08
CA LEU A 307 -16.37 -13.83 -18.74
C LEU A 307 -15.83 -13.61 -20.17
N PRO A 308 -15.10 -14.57 -20.76
CA PRO A 308 -14.61 -14.46 -22.14
C PRO A 308 -15.74 -14.06 -23.12
N GLY A 309 -15.62 -12.88 -23.73
CA GLY A 309 -16.61 -12.31 -24.66
C GLY A 309 -17.44 -11.16 -24.09
N GLU A 310 -17.34 -10.86 -22.79
CA GLU A 310 -17.94 -9.67 -22.17
C GLU A 310 -17.03 -8.45 -22.33
N ALA A 311 -17.62 -7.25 -22.39
CA ALA A 311 -16.86 -6.01 -22.52
C ALA A 311 -16.05 -5.74 -21.24
N GLY A 312 -14.75 -5.49 -21.39
CA GLY A 312 -13.90 -5.02 -20.30
C GLY A 312 -14.15 -3.55 -19.96
N HIS A 313 -13.73 -3.13 -18.78
CA HIS A 313 -13.82 -1.75 -18.30
C HIS A 313 -12.47 -1.29 -17.75
N ALA A 314 -12.19 0.00 -17.89
CA ALA A 314 -11.01 0.65 -17.34
C ALA A 314 -11.42 1.70 -16.30
N PHE A 315 -10.66 1.77 -15.22
CA PHE A 315 -10.92 2.59 -14.04
C PHE A 315 -9.58 2.91 -13.37
N VAL A 316 -9.58 3.58 -12.21
CA VAL A 316 -8.34 3.92 -11.48
C VAL A 316 -8.39 3.31 -10.09
N CYS A 317 -7.32 2.62 -9.69
CA CYS A 317 -7.08 2.25 -8.30
C CYS A 317 -6.17 3.31 -7.68
N ASP A 318 -6.65 4.00 -6.65
CA ASP A 318 -5.99 5.20 -6.13
C ASP A 318 -5.95 5.25 -4.61
N GLY A 319 -6.16 4.14 -3.93
CA GLY A 319 -6.08 4.07 -2.48
C GLY A 319 -6.20 2.64 -2.00
N TYR A 320 -5.89 2.40 -0.74
CA TYR A 320 -6.12 1.11 -0.11
C TYR A 320 -6.40 1.28 1.37
N ASP A 321 -7.09 0.29 1.91
CA ASP A 321 -7.51 0.28 3.31
C ASP A 321 -7.17 -1.07 3.94
N GLY A 322 -6.06 -1.05 4.68
CA GLY A 322 -5.47 -2.24 5.26
C GLY A 322 -4.99 -3.26 4.23
N PRO A 323 -5.00 -4.55 4.57
CA PRO A 323 -4.29 -5.55 3.78
C PRO A 323 -4.98 -5.89 2.45
N THR A 324 -6.30 -5.73 2.34
CA THR A 324 -7.08 -6.42 1.29
C THR A 324 -8.10 -5.55 0.55
N HIS A 325 -8.31 -4.30 0.95
CA HIS A 325 -9.25 -3.40 0.27
C HIS A 325 -8.52 -2.35 -0.54
N PHE A 326 -9.00 -2.12 -1.75
CA PHE A 326 -8.45 -1.14 -2.67
C PHE A 326 -9.55 -0.18 -3.09
N HIS A 327 -9.26 1.11 -3.05
CA HIS A 327 -10.17 2.15 -3.52
C HIS A 327 -10.15 2.18 -5.05
N PHE A 328 -11.34 2.27 -5.65
CA PHE A 328 -11.50 2.39 -7.08
C PHE A 328 -12.37 3.57 -7.46
N ASN A 329 -11.86 4.36 -8.40
CA ASN A 329 -12.60 5.36 -9.13
C ASN A 329 -13.03 4.81 -10.50
N TRP A 330 -14.32 4.55 -10.66
CA TRP A 330 -14.85 3.85 -11.85
C TRP A 330 -14.96 4.71 -13.11
N GLY A 331 -14.75 6.03 -13.00
CA GLY A 331 -14.95 6.97 -14.11
C GLY A 331 -16.42 7.17 -14.48
N TRP A 332 -17.32 7.11 -13.50
CA TRP A 332 -18.78 7.27 -13.63
C TRP A 332 -19.31 8.44 -12.80
N GLY A 333 -18.59 9.57 -12.79
CA GLY A 333 -19.06 10.75 -12.07
C GLY A 333 -19.03 10.59 -10.54
N GLY A 334 -18.23 9.66 -10.03
CA GLY A 334 -18.16 9.29 -8.60
C GLY A 334 -19.14 8.19 -8.19
N TYR A 335 -20.04 7.76 -9.07
CA TYR A 335 -21.00 6.70 -8.76
C TYR A 335 -20.29 5.38 -8.45
N LEU A 336 -20.56 4.86 -7.24
CA LEU A 336 -20.00 3.61 -6.68
C LEU A 336 -18.48 3.59 -6.44
N ASN A 337 -17.82 4.75 -6.48
CA ASN A 337 -16.44 4.83 -6.01
C ASN A 337 -16.38 4.37 -4.54
N GLY A 338 -15.31 3.64 -4.20
CA GLY A 338 -15.17 3.07 -2.87
C GLY A 338 -14.16 1.95 -2.83
N TYR A 339 -14.13 1.26 -1.69
CA TYR A 339 -13.17 0.20 -1.40
C TYR A 339 -13.74 -1.18 -1.73
N PHE A 340 -12.99 -1.96 -2.52
CA PHE A 340 -13.38 -3.29 -3.01
C PHE A 340 -12.25 -4.32 -2.83
N TYR A 341 -12.62 -5.59 -2.83
CA TYR A 341 -11.66 -6.69 -2.96
C TYR A 341 -11.24 -6.89 -4.40
N LEU A 342 -9.99 -7.27 -4.59
CA LEU A 342 -9.45 -7.64 -5.90
C LEU A 342 -10.16 -8.85 -6.50
N ASN A 343 -10.69 -9.76 -5.69
CA ASN A 343 -11.49 -10.90 -6.15
C ASN A 343 -13.01 -10.62 -6.20
N ASN A 344 -13.43 -9.36 -6.02
CA ASN A 344 -14.84 -8.96 -6.05
C ASN A 344 -15.01 -7.52 -6.60
N LEU A 345 -14.49 -7.27 -7.80
CA LEU A 345 -14.59 -5.98 -8.49
C LEU A 345 -15.94 -5.87 -9.23
N LYS A 346 -17.04 -5.79 -8.47
CA LYS A 346 -18.41 -5.89 -9.01
C LYS A 346 -19.30 -4.67 -8.75
N PRO A 347 -18.95 -3.46 -9.23
CA PRO A 347 -19.73 -2.26 -8.99
C PRO A 347 -21.02 -2.29 -9.83
N GLY A 348 -22.18 -2.07 -9.18
CA GLY A 348 -23.45 -1.88 -9.89
C GLY A 348 -23.82 -3.10 -10.74
N GLY A 349 -23.46 -4.29 -10.27
CA GLY A 349 -23.74 -5.55 -10.94
C GLY A 349 -22.98 -5.83 -12.23
N ASN A 350 -21.98 -5.01 -12.57
CA ASN A 350 -20.93 -5.42 -13.51
C ASN A 350 -19.97 -6.39 -12.81
N ASP A 351 -19.19 -7.15 -13.58
CA ASP A 351 -18.15 -8.01 -13.04
C ASP A 351 -16.83 -7.75 -13.76
N PHE A 352 -15.87 -7.16 -13.06
CA PHE A 352 -14.52 -6.87 -13.56
C PHE A 352 -13.46 -7.70 -12.83
N THR A 353 -13.88 -8.80 -12.22
CA THR A 353 -13.00 -9.66 -11.41
C THR A 353 -12.03 -10.47 -12.28
N ASN A 354 -12.34 -10.69 -13.57
CA ASN A 354 -11.48 -11.47 -14.45
C ASN A 354 -10.60 -10.57 -15.32
N GLY A 355 -9.53 -11.12 -15.90
CA GLY A 355 -8.70 -10.40 -16.88
C GLY A 355 -8.19 -9.05 -16.36
N GLN A 356 -7.72 -9.02 -15.12
CA GLN A 356 -7.27 -7.79 -14.48
C GLN A 356 -5.90 -7.39 -15.02
N ASP A 357 -5.78 -6.15 -15.45
CA ASP A 357 -4.53 -5.58 -15.94
C ASP A 357 -4.34 -4.17 -15.35
N ILE A 358 -3.09 -3.79 -15.13
CA ILE A 358 -2.70 -2.47 -14.61
C ILE A 358 -1.64 -1.82 -15.50
N ILE A 359 -1.45 -0.52 -15.28
CA ILE A 359 -0.27 0.20 -15.72
C ILE A 359 0.41 0.78 -14.48
N ILE A 360 1.66 0.38 -14.26
CA ILE A 360 2.51 0.82 -13.14
C ILE A 360 3.55 1.85 -13.60
N GLY A 361 4.14 2.57 -12.65
CA GLY A 361 5.20 3.55 -12.91
C GLY A 361 4.70 4.85 -13.55
N VAL A 362 3.38 5.09 -13.59
CA VAL A 362 2.80 6.28 -14.22
C VAL A 362 2.99 7.48 -13.31
N GLU A 363 4.07 8.23 -13.55
CA GLU A 363 4.38 9.48 -12.87
C GLU A 363 5.15 10.45 -13.79
N PRO A 364 5.16 11.77 -13.50
CA PRO A 364 5.96 12.72 -14.25
C PRO A 364 7.41 12.26 -14.37
N ALA A 365 7.96 12.39 -15.56
CA ALA A 365 9.41 12.28 -15.71
C ALA A 365 10.04 13.48 -14.97
N GLU A 366 10.55 13.26 -13.76
CA GLU A 366 11.54 14.18 -13.18
C GLU A 366 12.79 14.14 -14.05
N ASP A 367 13.43 15.30 -14.27
CA ASP A 367 14.79 15.33 -14.81
C ASP A 367 15.64 14.41 -13.93
N ASP A 368 16.42 13.50 -14.52
CA ASP A 368 17.36 12.61 -13.80
C ASP A 368 18.52 13.41 -13.19
N GLN A 369 18.18 14.32 -12.29
CA GLN A 369 19.10 15.14 -11.56
C GLN A 369 19.66 14.29 -10.43
N VAL A 370 20.97 14.04 -10.48
CA VAL A 370 21.69 13.48 -9.33
C VAL A 370 21.82 14.59 -8.29
N TYR A 371 21.27 14.36 -7.09
CA TYR A 371 21.17 15.36 -6.02
C TYR A 371 22.35 15.37 -5.05
N CYS A 372 23.22 14.37 -5.13
CA CYS A 372 24.36 14.18 -4.22
C CYS A 372 25.70 14.15 -4.96
N ASP A 373 26.78 14.41 -4.21
CA ASP A 373 28.15 14.43 -4.73
C ASP A 373 28.76 13.00 -4.80
N GLU A 374 29.70 12.81 -5.73
CA GLU A 374 30.46 11.55 -5.89
C GLU A 374 31.13 11.11 -4.57
N LEU A 375 31.66 12.08 -3.80
CA LEU A 375 32.23 11.85 -2.46
C LEU A 375 32.12 13.11 -1.57
N THR A 376 31.54 12.94 -0.39
CA THR A 376 31.51 13.94 0.68
C THR A 376 32.32 13.46 1.89
N ILE A 377 33.13 14.33 2.50
CA ILE A 377 33.86 14.04 3.75
C ILE A 377 33.23 14.82 4.89
N LEU A 378 32.84 14.11 5.94
CA LEU A 378 32.17 14.66 7.12
C LEU A 378 33.11 14.57 8.33
N THR A 379 33.50 15.72 8.87
CA THR A 379 34.44 15.82 9.99
C THR A 379 33.79 16.19 11.31
N ASP A 380 32.48 16.47 11.30
CA ASP A 380 31.72 16.80 12.50
C ASP A 380 31.49 15.54 13.35
N GLU A 381 31.34 15.73 14.67
CA GLU A 381 31.10 14.62 15.60
C GLU A 381 29.71 13.99 15.43
N SER A 382 28.77 14.72 14.84
CA SER A 382 27.40 14.25 14.58
C SER A 382 26.83 14.93 13.35
N GLY A 383 25.92 14.28 12.66
CA GLY A 383 25.25 14.86 11.51
C GLY A 383 24.19 13.94 10.90
N VAL A 384 23.73 14.32 9.72
CA VAL A 384 22.72 13.60 8.94
C VAL A 384 23.24 13.43 7.53
N ILE A 385 22.97 12.26 6.95
CA ILE A 385 23.26 11.90 5.56
C ILE A 385 21.94 11.58 4.88
N GLU A 386 21.70 12.27 3.78
CA GLU A 386 20.53 12.14 2.89
C GLU A 386 21.04 12.08 1.44
N ASP A 387 20.23 11.55 0.53
CA ASP A 387 20.52 11.50 -0.91
C ASP A 387 20.43 12.88 -1.60
N GLY A 388 19.88 13.88 -0.90
CA GLY A 388 19.86 15.28 -1.33
C GLY A 388 18.62 15.71 -2.12
N SER A 389 17.71 14.80 -2.45
CA SER A 389 16.47 15.10 -3.18
C SER A 389 15.43 15.89 -2.34
N GLY A 390 15.52 15.84 -1.01
CA GLY A 390 14.64 16.58 -0.12
C GLY A 390 13.22 16.00 -0.12
N GLU A 391 12.23 16.78 -0.56
CA GLU A 391 10.85 16.28 -0.73
C GLU A 391 10.61 15.65 -2.12
N ALA A 392 11.59 15.75 -3.03
CA ALA A 392 11.57 15.05 -4.31
C ALA A 392 12.06 13.61 -4.15
N ARG A 393 12.04 12.84 -5.23
CA ARG A 393 12.63 11.50 -5.25
C ARG A 393 14.07 11.54 -5.73
N TYR A 394 14.89 10.57 -5.32
CA TYR A 394 16.28 10.52 -5.77
C TYR A 394 16.36 10.32 -7.29
N GLY A 395 17.39 10.87 -7.93
CA GLY A 395 17.60 10.68 -9.37
C GLY A 395 18.09 9.28 -9.71
N ASN A 396 17.74 8.77 -10.89
CA ASN A 396 18.32 7.56 -11.45
C ASN A 396 19.82 7.73 -11.69
N ASN A 397 20.55 6.62 -11.77
CA ASN A 397 21.99 6.57 -12.02
C ASN A 397 22.81 7.35 -10.98
N SER A 398 22.28 7.52 -9.76
CA SER A 398 22.99 8.16 -8.67
C SER A 398 24.10 7.24 -8.18
N SER A 399 25.29 7.78 -7.96
CA SER A 399 26.39 7.06 -7.30
C SER A 399 27.14 8.02 -6.40
N CYS A 400 26.74 8.04 -5.13
CA CYS A 400 27.19 9.03 -4.16
C CYS A 400 27.82 8.33 -2.97
N SER A 401 28.81 8.98 -2.35
CA SER A 401 29.51 8.40 -1.20
C SER A 401 29.78 9.42 -0.11
N TRP A 402 29.84 8.96 1.13
CA TRP A 402 30.18 9.74 2.31
C TRP A 402 31.24 9.02 3.13
N ILE A 403 32.20 9.79 3.66
CA ILE A 403 33.15 9.33 4.68
C ILE A 403 32.91 10.15 5.94
N ILE A 404 32.40 9.50 6.98
CA ILE A 404 32.37 10.07 8.34
C ILE A 404 33.75 9.83 8.95
N LYS A 405 34.47 10.91 9.25
CA LYS A 405 35.83 10.90 9.81
C LYS A 405 36.04 12.11 10.73
N PRO A 406 35.52 12.07 11.96
CA PRO A 406 35.69 13.14 12.92
C PRO A 406 37.17 13.33 13.27
N GLU A 407 37.59 14.58 13.48
CA GLU A 407 38.98 14.89 13.79
C GLU A 407 39.44 14.29 15.15
N SER A 408 38.51 14.06 16.08
CA SER A 408 38.76 13.46 17.38
C SER A 408 39.23 12.00 17.31
N GLN A 409 39.00 11.32 16.18
CA GLN A 409 39.23 9.87 16.00
C GLN A 409 38.52 9.04 17.09
N PRO A 410 37.18 9.11 17.16
CA PRO A 410 36.41 8.48 18.23
C PRO A 410 36.59 6.96 18.22
N ALA A 411 36.43 6.33 19.38
CA ALA A 411 36.47 4.87 19.47
C ALA A 411 35.31 4.19 18.71
N SER A 412 34.19 4.90 18.52
CA SER A 412 33.03 4.40 17.80
C SER A 412 32.21 5.50 17.14
N ILE A 413 31.51 5.12 16.07
CA ILE A 413 30.48 5.93 15.41
C ILE A 413 29.19 5.12 15.43
N VAL A 414 28.10 5.75 15.88
CA VAL A 414 26.76 5.16 15.91
C VAL A 414 25.96 5.76 14.76
N LEU A 415 25.35 4.89 13.95
CA LEU A 415 24.42 5.29 12.90
C LEU A 415 22.99 4.90 13.27
N LYS A 416 22.02 5.71 12.88
CA LYS A 416 20.59 5.38 12.96
C LYS A 416 19.92 5.66 11.63
N VAL A 417 19.30 4.64 11.05
CA VAL A 417 18.46 4.77 9.85
C VAL A 417 17.08 5.25 10.30
N GLU A 418 16.72 6.45 9.87
CA GLU A 418 15.46 7.12 10.23
C GLU A 418 14.40 6.95 9.15
N GLU A 419 14.82 7.02 7.88
CA GLU A 419 13.96 6.88 6.71
C GLU A 419 14.68 6.00 5.68
N LEU A 420 13.92 5.15 4.99
CA LEU A 420 14.39 4.30 3.91
C LEU A 420 13.23 4.04 2.95
N ALA A 421 13.37 4.51 1.72
CA ALA A 421 12.48 4.29 0.61
C ALA A 421 13.34 4.22 -0.65
N LEU A 422 13.69 3.01 -1.07
CA LEU A 422 14.52 2.70 -2.22
C LEU A 422 13.83 1.63 -3.07
N GLU A 423 14.14 1.55 -4.37
CA GLU A 423 13.75 0.40 -5.19
C GLU A 423 14.31 -0.89 -4.57
N GLU A 424 13.43 -1.85 -4.27
CA GLU A 424 13.81 -3.08 -3.59
C GLU A 424 14.76 -3.95 -4.43
N GLU A 425 15.86 -4.39 -3.82
CA GLU A 425 16.98 -5.18 -4.40
C GLU A 425 17.82 -4.48 -5.48
N SER A 426 17.27 -3.48 -6.16
CA SER A 426 17.92 -2.73 -7.24
C SER A 426 18.76 -1.55 -6.74
N ASP A 427 18.16 -0.73 -5.87
CA ASP A 427 18.76 0.49 -5.35
C ASP A 427 19.15 0.29 -3.89
N TYR A 428 20.30 0.82 -3.50
CA TYR A 428 20.87 0.44 -2.22
C TYR A 428 21.78 1.47 -1.57
N VAL A 429 21.83 1.40 -0.25
CA VAL A 429 22.84 2.05 0.58
C VAL A 429 23.72 0.99 1.25
N VAL A 430 25.03 1.11 1.08
CA VAL A 430 26.03 0.23 1.71
C VAL A 430 26.79 1.00 2.78
N ILE A 431 26.87 0.43 3.97
CA ILE A 431 27.59 0.97 5.12
C ILE A 431 28.79 0.08 5.43
N ARG A 432 29.99 0.66 5.54
CA ARG A 432 31.24 -0.04 5.81
C ARG A 432 32.07 0.66 6.88
N ALA A 433 32.77 -0.11 7.71
CA ALA A 433 33.77 0.45 8.61
C ALA A 433 35.03 0.87 7.84
N GLY A 434 35.62 2.00 8.22
CA GLY A 434 36.79 2.57 7.53
C GLY A 434 36.43 3.62 6.47
N GLU A 435 37.43 4.04 5.69
CA GLU A 435 37.31 5.17 4.73
C GLU A 435 37.10 4.74 3.27
N SER A 436 36.78 3.46 3.00
CA SER A 436 36.71 2.98 1.61
C SER A 436 35.65 1.92 1.35
N SER A 437 35.30 1.75 0.08
CA SER A 437 34.41 0.71 -0.44
C SER A 437 34.90 -0.72 -0.22
N THR A 438 36.17 -0.91 0.19
CA THR A 438 36.75 -2.22 0.52
C THR A 438 36.74 -2.54 2.02
N GLY A 439 36.24 -1.62 2.85
CA GLY A 439 36.10 -1.81 4.29
C GLY A 439 35.13 -2.94 4.67
N PRO A 440 35.21 -3.45 5.92
CA PRO A 440 34.26 -4.44 6.43
C PRO A 440 32.81 -3.97 6.27
N LEU A 441 31.95 -4.81 5.68
CA LEU A 441 30.53 -4.52 5.50
C LEU A 441 29.83 -4.51 6.86
N ILE A 442 29.08 -3.43 7.13
CA ILE A 442 28.23 -3.27 8.30
C ILE A 442 26.77 -3.51 7.94
N ALA A 443 26.30 -2.88 6.86
CA ALA A 443 24.91 -3.02 6.41
C ALA A 443 24.79 -2.85 4.89
N TYR A 444 23.76 -3.50 4.34
CA TYR A 444 23.25 -3.31 2.99
C TYR A 444 21.76 -3.01 3.13
N LEU A 445 21.33 -1.82 2.71
CA LEU A 445 19.97 -1.31 2.89
C LEU A 445 19.33 -1.15 1.51
N THR A 446 18.07 -1.58 1.37
CA THR A 446 17.27 -1.51 0.15
C THR A 446 15.79 -1.60 0.51
N GLY A 447 14.88 -1.26 -0.42
CA GLY A 447 13.43 -1.30 -0.19
C GLY A 447 12.92 -0.21 0.77
N HIS A 448 11.74 -0.44 1.33
CA HIS A 448 11.02 0.53 2.21
C HIS A 448 10.96 0.12 3.67
N THR A 449 11.46 -1.08 3.99
CA THR A 449 11.40 -1.59 5.36
C THR A 449 12.62 -1.13 6.13
N LEU A 450 12.41 -0.31 7.16
CA LEU A 450 13.47 0.05 8.08
C LEU A 450 14.11 -1.22 8.67
N PRO A 451 15.46 -1.32 8.69
CA PRO A 451 16.13 -2.49 9.22
C PRO A 451 15.81 -2.68 10.72
N SER A 452 15.75 -3.93 11.17
CA SER A 452 15.63 -4.26 12.59
C SER A 452 16.86 -5.06 13.02
N PRO A 453 17.81 -4.47 13.78
CA PRO A 453 17.78 -3.11 14.34
C PRO A 453 18.10 -2.00 13.31
N ASN A 454 17.54 -0.80 13.53
CA ASN A 454 17.85 0.39 12.71
C ASN A 454 19.00 1.23 13.24
N ILE A 455 19.70 0.76 14.27
CA ILE A 455 20.85 1.41 14.90
C ILE A 455 22.08 0.50 14.77
N TYR A 456 23.16 1.04 14.21
CA TYR A 456 24.43 0.36 13.98
C TYR A 456 25.55 0.97 14.83
N TYR A 457 26.19 0.14 15.65
CA TYR A 457 27.34 0.54 16.48
C TYR A 457 28.63 0.12 15.78
N ILE A 458 29.37 1.08 15.25
CA ILE A 458 30.56 0.82 14.43
C ILE A 458 31.81 1.17 15.24
N MET A 459 32.57 0.15 15.64
CA MET A 459 33.82 0.31 16.40
C MET A 459 34.99 0.67 15.47
N SER A 460 34.89 1.85 14.86
CA SER A 460 35.88 2.40 13.96
C SER A 460 35.88 3.93 14.08
N PRO A 461 37.04 4.59 13.96
CA PRO A 461 37.11 6.05 13.92
C PRO A 461 36.58 6.66 12.61
N SER A 462 36.18 5.82 11.65
CA SER A 462 35.66 6.28 10.36
C SER A 462 34.67 5.29 9.77
N VAL A 463 33.73 5.79 8.97
CA VAL A 463 32.69 5.01 8.28
C VAL A 463 32.55 5.48 6.84
N TYR A 464 32.45 4.54 5.91
CA TYR A 464 32.19 4.77 4.50
C TYR A 464 30.76 4.35 4.18
N ILE A 465 30.00 5.24 3.55
CA ILE A 465 28.62 5.00 3.12
C ILE A 465 28.55 5.28 1.62
N GLN A 466 27.86 4.42 0.87
CA GLN A 466 27.65 4.59 -0.57
C GLN A 466 26.19 4.37 -0.90
N PHE A 467 25.61 5.28 -1.68
CA PHE A 467 24.30 5.15 -2.30
C PHE A 467 24.45 4.89 -3.80
N TYR A 468 23.65 3.96 -4.32
CA TYR A 468 23.56 3.66 -5.74
C TYR A 468 22.09 3.53 -6.16
N SER A 469 21.73 4.15 -7.29
CA SER A 469 20.47 3.90 -8.00
C SER A 469 20.69 3.49 -9.46
N ASN A 470 19.79 2.66 -9.99
CA ASN A 470 19.82 2.17 -11.37
C ASN A 470 19.16 3.17 -12.36
N GLU A 471 18.82 2.72 -13.57
CA GLU A 471 18.23 3.57 -14.63
C GLU A 471 16.70 3.78 -14.54
N THR A 472 16.02 3.17 -13.57
CA THR A 472 14.56 3.17 -13.41
C THR A 472 14.12 3.32 -11.96
N LEU A 473 12.81 3.51 -11.73
CA LEU A 473 12.16 3.41 -10.41
C LEU A 473 12.84 4.19 -9.27
N ARG A 474 12.33 5.40 -9.05
CA ARG A 474 12.83 6.31 -8.01
C ARG A 474 11.90 6.33 -6.81
N ASP A 475 12.45 6.64 -5.65
CA ASP A 475 11.68 6.77 -4.42
C ASP A 475 12.22 7.90 -3.52
N TYR A 476 11.67 8.07 -2.33
CA TYR A 476 11.95 9.21 -1.44
C TYR A 476 13.30 9.14 -0.70
N GLY A 477 14.14 8.16 -1.03
CA GLY A 477 15.53 8.13 -0.60
C GLY A 477 15.72 7.61 0.81
N PHE A 478 16.65 8.21 1.55
CA PHE A 478 17.02 7.72 2.87
C PHE A 478 17.51 8.85 3.77
N LYS A 479 17.42 8.60 5.08
CA LYS A 479 17.94 9.50 6.11
C LYS A 479 18.68 8.71 7.17
N ILE A 480 19.99 8.98 7.31
CA ILE A 480 20.85 8.33 8.29
C ILE A 480 21.47 9.41 9.18
N SER A 481 21.15 9.39 10.47
CA SER A 481 21.86 10.21 11.46
C SER A 481 23.08 9.47 12.00
N TYR A 482 24.12 10.21 12.34
CA TYR A 482 25.31 9.68 12.98
C TYR A 482 25.75 10.52 14.17
N GLU A 483 26.37 9.85 15.14
CA GLU A 483 26.99 10.47 16.30
C GLU A 483 28.24 9.69 16.71
N SER A 484 29.28 10.43 17.06
CA SER A 484 30.57 9.92 17.49
C SER A 484 30.56 9.70 19.00
N GLY A 485 31.04 8.55 19.44
CA GLY A 485 31.02 8.17 20.84
C GLY A 485 32.38 7.69 21.33
N ASP A 486 32.89 8.34 22.36
CA ASP A 486 33.87 7.75 23.28
C ASP A 486 33.11 6.83 24.24
N ALA A 487 32.85 5.59 23.79
CA ALA A 487 32.19 4.54 24.55
C ALA A 487 30.75 4.90 25.02
N ILE A 488 29.76 4.60 24.16
CA ILE A 488 28.39 4.18 24.49
C ILE A 488 27.85 4.76 25.81
N ASN A 489 27.47 6.04 25.78
CA ASN A 489 26.59 6.67 26.77
C ASN A 489 25.49 7.40 25.99
N LEU A 490 24.56 6.65 25.40
CA LEU A 490 23.35 7.21 24.81
C LEU A 490 22.13 6.64 25.53
N ILE A 491 21.58 7.48 26.41
CA ILE A 491 20.28 7.43 27.11
C ILE A 491 20.17 6.40 28.27
N ASP A 492 20.85 6.67 29.38
CA ASP A 492 20.58 6.05 30.69
C ASP A 492 19.26 6.62 31.30
N ASN A 493 18.10 6.03 31.00
CA ASN A 493 17.02 5.96 32.01
C ASN A 493 17.13 4.67 32.84
N ILE A 494 17.91 3.70 32.36
CA ILE A 494 18.27 2.49 33.07
C ILE A 494 19.75 2.56 33.42
N ASN A 495 20.08 2.57 34.71
CA ASN A 495 21.48 2.44 35.17
C ASN A 495 21.97 1.02 34.88
N LEU A 496 22.30 0.71 33.63
CA LEU A 496 22.80 -0.59 33.20
C LEU A 496 24.31 -0.70 33.51
N SER A 497 24.67 -1.59 34.43
CA SER A 497 26.04 -1.93 34.78
C SER A 497 26.37 -3.36 34.37
N ILE A 498 27.49 -3.55 33.69
CA ILE A 498 27.94 -4.87 33.22
C ILE A 498 29.38 -5.09 33.66
N TYR A 499 29.60 -6.13 34.46
CA TYR A 499 30.91 -6.38 35.07
C TYR A 499 31.14 -7.86 35.38
N PRO A 500 32.40 -8.34 35.35
CA PRO A 500 33.55 -7.63 34.80
C PRO A 500 33.38 -7.41 33.28
N ASN A 501 34.00 -6.35 32.76
CA ASN A 501 34.09 -6.08 31.34
C ASN A 501 35.43 -5.37 31.11
N PRO A 502 36.44 -6.05 30.53
CA PRO A 502 36.39 -7.35 29.86
C PRO A 502 36.14 -8.56 30.79
N ALA A 503 35.66 -9.69 30.25
CA ALA A 503 35.41 -10.95 30.98
C ALA A 503 35.77 -12.20 30.14
N SER A 504 36.03 -13.34 30.78
CA SER A 504 36.34 -14.61 30.08
C SER A 504 35.29 -15.70 30.32
N ASP A 505 34.54 -15.64 31.42
CA ASP A 505 33.67 -16.73 31.87
C ASP A 505 32.25 -16.28 32.23
N ILE A 506 32.15 -15.25 33.05
CA ILE A 506 30.88 -14.79 33.62
C ILE A 506 30.82 -13.26 33.54
N ILE A 507 29.66 -12.76 33.13
CA ILE A 507 29.29 -11.35 33.31
C ILE A 507 28.06 -11.23 34.21
N PHE A 508 28.05 -10.19 35.03
CA PHE A 508 26.90 -9.74 35.78
C PHE A 508 26.28 -8.56 35.07
N VAL A 509 24.95 -8.59 34.91
CA VAL A 509 24.16 -7.51 34.33
C VAL A 509 23.25 -6.99 35.43
N GLU A 510 23.37 -5.72 35.77
CA GLU A 510 22.63 -5.07 36.84
C GLU A 510 21.95 -3.80 36.31
N THR A 511 20.68 -3.61 36.67
CA THR A 511 19.88 -2.45 36.29
C THR A 511 19.11 -1.92 37.50
N ASN A 512 18.66 -0.66 37.44
CA ASN A 512 17.72 -0.08 38.42
C ASN A 512 16.26 -0.54 38.21
N GLU A 513 15.98 -1.31 37.15
CA GLU A 513 14.67 -1.87 36.85
C GLU A 513 14.71 -3.39 36.81
N LYS A 514 13.57 -4.03 36.50
CA LYS A 514 13.49 -5.49 36.39
C LYS A 514 13.75 -5.91 34.95
N ILE A 515 14.73 -6.79 34.75
CA ILE A 515 15.13 -7.35 33.45
C ILE A 515 14.15 -8.46 33.06
N ILE A 516 13.64 -8.40 31.83
CA ILE A 516 12.76 -9.41 31.25
C ILE A 516 13.44 -10.21 30.13
N ASN A 517 14.38 -9.61 29.40
CA ASN A 517 15.13 -10.28 28.34
C ASN A 517 16.56 -9.72 28.25
N VAL A 518 17.51 -10.58 27.91
CA VAL A 518 18.85 -10.19 27.49
C VAL A 518 19.24 -10.92 26.21
N ASN A 519 19.83 -10.18 25.27
CA ASN A 519 20.32 -10.67 24.00
C ASN A 519 21.77 -10.21 23.77
N ILE A 520 22.64 -11.06 23.26
CA ILE A 520 24.03 -10.71 22.89
C ILE A 520 24.19 -10.89 21.39
N PHE A 521 24.66 -9.84 20.73
CA PHE A 521 24.90 -9.79 19.30
C PHE A 521 26.40 -9.80 19.00
N ASN A 522 26.78 -10.53 17.95
CA ASN A 522 28.12 -10.42 17.37
C ASN A 522 28.28 -9.09 16.58
N ASN A 523 29.47 -8.85 16.06
CA ASN A 523 29.80 -7.66 15.25
C ASN A 523 29.04 -7.57 13.90
N LEU A 524 28.32 -8.62 13.49
CA LEU A 524 27.45 -8.63 12.32
C LEU A 524 25.97 -8.40 12.70
N GLY A 525 25.66 -8.14 13.97
CA GLY A 525 24.29 -7.96 14.47
C GLY A 525 23.49 -9.25 14.64
N GLN A 526 24.13 -10.42 14.53
CA GLN A 526 23.46 -11.71 14.74
C GLN A 526 23.36 -12.00 16.24
N SER A 527 22.17 -12.36 16.72
CA SER A 527 21.98 -12.85 18.08
C SER A 527 22.72 -14.18 18.26
N ILE A 528 23.68 -14.21 19.19
CA ILE A 528 24.46 -15.40 19.56
C ILE A 528 24.05 -15.95 20.93
N PHE A 529 23.27 -15.18 21.69
CA PHE A 529 22.74 -15.55 22.98
C PHE A 529 21.44 -14.78 23.21
N GLU A 530 20.39 -15.45 23.67
CA GLU A 530 19.16 -14.80 24.10
C GLU A 530 18.55 -15.55 25.27
N GLN A 531 18.16 -14.83 26.32
CA GLN A 531 17.53 -15.42 27.50
C GLN A 531 16.50 -14.48 28.13
N ASN A 532 15.32 -15.05 28.43
CA ASN A 532 14.28 -14.38 29.21
C ASN A 532 14.49 -14.58 30.72
N TYR A 533 14.09 -13.58 31.51
CA TYR A 533 14.21 -13.57 32.96
C TYR A 533 12.89 -13.24 33.64
N GLU A 534 12.69 -13.80 34.84
CA GLU A 534 11.49 -13.54 35.66
C GLU A 534 11.59 -12.22 36.43
N SER A 535 11.89 -11.13 35.71
CA SER A 535 11.87 -9.76 36.27
C SER A 535 12.86 -9.54 37.43
N GLN A 536 14.13 -9.93 37.22
CA GLN A 536 15.24 -9.75 38.18
C GLN A 536 15.99 -8.45 37.88
N SER A 537 16.45 -7.70 38.90
CA SER A 537 17.25 -6.47 38.66
C SER A 537 18.74 -6.72 38.49
N LYS A 538 19.20 -7.92 38.83
CA LYS A 538 20.57 -8.39 38.66
C LYS A 538 20.56 -9.84 38.23
N ILE A 539 21.31 -10.15 37.18
CA ILE A 539 21.42 -11.48 36.60
C ILE A 539 22.89 -11.84 36.36
N GLN A 540 23.14 -13.13 36.17
CA GLN A 540 24.44 -13.68 35.83
C GLN A 540 24.32 -14.42 34.50
N ILE A 541 25.27 -14.18 33.59
CA ILE A 541 25.32 -14.82 32.28
C ILE A 541 26.66 -15.54 32.15
N ASN A 542 26.61 -16.81 31.75
CA ASN A 542 27.81 -17.58 31.39
C ASN A 542 28.14 -17.31 29.93
N ILE A 543 29.37 -16.87 29.68
CA ILE A 543 29.91 -16.54 28.36
C ILE A 543 31.11 -17.42 27.98
N ASP A 544 31.40 -18.49 28.75
CA ASP A 544 32.53 -19.42 28.52
C ASP A 544 32.53 -20.04 27.12
N ASN A 545 31.33 -20.19 26.51
CA ASN A 545 31.15 -20.79 25.20
C ASN A 545 31.11 -19.77 24.05
N ILE A 546 31.30 -18.50 24.35
CA ILE A 546 31.35 -17.43 23.35
C ILE A 546 32.82 -17.20 22.97
N ASN A 547 33.10 -17.21 21.67
CA ASN A 547 34.47 -16.98 21.19
C ASN A 547 34.98 -15.60 21.65
N PRO A 548 36.30 -15.44 21.87
CA PRO A 548 36.89 -14.14 22.14
C PRO A 548 36.55 -13.11 21.05
N GLY A 549 36.14 -11.91 21.44
CA GLY A 549 35.69 -10.86 20.55
C GLY A 549 34.95 -9.73 21.26
N ILE A 550 34.50 -8.74 20.47
CA ILE A 550 33.67 -7.65 20.95
C ILE A 550 32.22 -7.91 20.54
N TYR A 551 31.32 -7.77 21.50
CA TYR A 551 29.90 -8.05 21.37
C TYR A 551 29.06 -6.89 21.89
N ILE A 552 27.80 -6.83 21.48
CA ILE A 552 26.80 -5.91 22.01
C ILE A 552 25.81 -6.71 22.83
N ILE A 553 25.60 -6.35 24.09
CA ILE A 553 24.55 -6.90 24.93
C ILE A 553 23.39 -5.91 25.01
N GLU A 554 22.20 -6.36 24.65
CA GLU A 554 20.92 -5.68 24.80
C GLU A 554 20.19 -6.23 26.02
N VAL A 555 19.64 -5.32 26.84
CA VAL A 555 18.85 -5.64 28.03
C VAL A 555 17.50 -4.97 27.90
N GLU A 556 16.44 -5.76 27.93
CA GLU A 556 15.05 -5.30 27.98
C GLU A 556 14.50 -5.38 29.40
N THR A 557 13.78 -4.35 29.81
CA THR A 557 13.20 -4.22 31.15
C THR A 557 11.68 -4.28 31.11
N ILE A 558 11.05 -4.49 32.27
CA ILE A 558 9.59 -4.63 32.42
C ILE A 558 8.80 -3.39 31.98
N SER A 559 9.43 -2.22 31.95
CA SER A 559 8.85 -0.98 31.44
C SER A 559 8.88 -0.87 29.91
N GLY A 560 9.48 -1.86 29.23
CA GLY A 560 9.63 -1.90 27.77
C GLY A 560 10.89 -1.19 27.27
N PHE A 561 11.75 -0.66 28.14
CA PHE A 561 13.00 -0.03 27.72
C PHE A 561 14.07 -1.08 27.37
N LYS A 562 14.74 -0.85 26.23
CA LYS A 562 15.89 -1.63 25.76
C LYS A 562 17.17 -0.79 25.83
N THR A 563 18.20 -1.31 26.48
CA THR A 563 19.51 -0.65 26.61
C THR A 563 20.61 -1.55 26.08
N ARG A 564 21.55 -1.00 25.29
CA ARG A 564 22.68 -1.73 24.70
C ARG A 564 24.02 -1.26 25.27
N LYS A 565 24.92 -2.18 25.61
CA LYS A 565 26.31 -1.87 26.00
C LYS A 565 27.30 -2.81 25.31
N PRO A 566 28.55 -2.39 25.08
CA PRO A 566 29.57 -3.26 24.53
C PRO A 566 30.12 -4.16 25.63
N ILE A 567 30.44 -5.41 25.30
CA ILE A 567 31.20 -6.32 26.17
C ILE A 567 32.38 -6.90 25.40
N ASN A 568 33.52 -7.02 26.09
CA ASN A 568 34.74 -7.58 25.55
C ASN A 568 34.99 -8.95 26.19
N ILE A 569 35.00 -9.99 25.37
CA ILE A 569 35.21 -11.39 25.77
C ILE A 569 36.60 -11.81 25.31
N TYR A 570 37.44 -12.37 26.20
CA TYR A 570 38.85 -12.68 25.89
C TYR A 570 39.28 -14.10 26.28
#